data_AF-A0A346Y718-F1
#
_entry.id   AF-A0A346Y718-F1
#
_cell.length_a   1.000
_cell.length_b   1.000
_cell.length_c   1.000
_cell.angle_alpha   90.00
_cell.angle_beta   90.00
_cell.angle_gamma   90.00
#
_symmetry.space_group_name_H-M   'P 1'
#
loop_
_entity.id
_entity.type
_entity.pdbx_description
1 polymer ?
#
loop_
_entity_poly.entity_id
_entity_poly.type
_entity_poly.pdbx_seq_one_letter_code
_entity_poly.pdbx_strand_id
1 'polypeptide(L)'
;MPLPESHEAESFLDRLDTIWKEIGIGPPMRPVGNLPRMPAEPTALDDVALMSALAEVNSWLEYLDVAVGSAEGEHGARTRALKATEARAVRASSEKSMAARERMAELDEGVMRARRQEAFAYERETILKARLSGLERIASVLSREVTRRSAHAGALRHVGARMTA
;
A
#
# COMPACT_ATOMS: atom_id res chain seq x y z
N MET A 1 27.33 -22.26 9.47
CA MET A 1 26.55 -22.31 8.21
C MET A 1 25.95 -20.94 7.97
N PRO A 2 26.05 -20.36 6.77
CA PRO A 2 25.33 -19.13 6.44
C PRO A 2 23.83 -19.43 6.34
N LEU A 3 23.00 -18.52 6.85
CA LEU A 3 21.57 -18.70 7.08
C LEU A 3 20.77 -18.47 5.79
N PRO A 4 19.70 -19.24 5.50
CA PRO A 4 18.81 -19.01 4.35
C PRO A 4 17.84 -17.81 4.52
N GLU A 5 18.18 -16.83 5.38
CA GLU A 5 17.25 -15.87 5.99
C GLU A 5 16.86 -14.65 5.12
N SER A 6 17.61 -14.32 4.07
CA SER A 6 17.29 -13.20 3.16
C SER A 6 16.59 -13.65 1.87
N HIS A 7 16.76 -14.91 1.48
CA HIS A 7 16.46 -15.39 0.13
C HIS A 7 14.98 -15.37 -0.25
N GLU A 8 14.05 -15.59 0.69
CA GLU A 8 12.61 -15.65 0.34
C GLU A 8 11.97 -14.27 0.13
N ALA A 9 12.41 -13.26 0.89
CA ALA A 9 11.95 -11.88 0.73
C ALA A 9 12.63 -11.21 -0.46
N GLU A 10 13.93 -11.44 -0.65
CA GLU A 10 14.65 -11.07 -1.86
C GLU A 10 14.00 -11.73 -3.09
N SER A 11 13.65 -13.03 -2.99
CA SER A 11 12.90 -13.76 -4.02
C SER A 11 11.53 -13.16 -4.33
N PHE A 12 10.85 -12.52 -3.37
CA PHE A 12 9.58 -11.86 -3.65
C PHE A 12 9.78 -10.59 -4.48
N LEU A 13 10.75 -9.75 -4.10
CA LEU A 13 11.06 -8.53 -4.85
C LEU A 13 11.58 -8.85 -6.26
N ASP A 14 12.40 -9.90 -6.40
CA ASP A 14 12.87 -10.38 -7.70
C ASP A 14 11.73 -10.91 -8.58
N ARG A 15 10.75 -11.59 -7.96
CA ARG A 15 9.53 -12.02 -8.66
C ARG A 15 8.68 -10.84 -9.10
N LEU A 16 8.53 -9.81 -8.27
CA LEU A 16 7.83 -8.59 -8.67
C LEU A 16 8.49 -7.92 -9.87
N ASP A 17 9.81 -7.76 -9.87
CA ASP A 17 10.55 -7.21 -11.00
C ASP A 17 10.36 -8.04 -12.28
N THR A 18 10.34 -9.36 -12.15
CA THR A 18 10.04 -10.28 -13.26
C THR A 18 8.62 -10.06 -13.79
N ILE A 19 7.63 -9.97 -12.91
CA ILE A 19 6.23 -9.71 -13.29
C ILE A 19 6.14 -8.39 -14.07
N TRP A 20 6.72 -7.31 -13.56
CA TRP A 20 6.73 -6.00 -14.23
C TRP A 20 7.32 -6.08 -15.65
N LYS A 21 8.44 -6.79 -15.80
CA LYS A 21 9.07 -7.03 -17.10
C LYS A 21 8.17 -7.83 -18.06
N GLU A 22 7.51 -8.88 -17.57
CA GLU A 22 6.63 -9.73 -18.37
C GLU A 22 5.41 -8.97 -18.91
N ILE A 23 4.82 -8.10 -18.09
CA ILE A 23 3.66 -7.30 -18.49
C ILE A 23 4.05 -6.04 -19.28
N GLY A 24 5.34 -5.80 -19.50
CA GLY A 24 5.85 -4.69 -20.29
C GLY A 24 5.60 -3.30 -19.69
N ILE A 25 5.26 -3.24 -18.40
CA ILE A 25 5.06 -1.98 -17.66
C ILE A 25 5.94 -1.98 -16.41
N GLY A 26 6.61 -0.85 -16.15
CA GLY A 26 7.36 -0.66 -14.91
C GLY A 26 6.44 -0.41 -13.72
N PRO A 27 6.95 -0.55 -12.48
CA PRO A 27 6.20 -0.10 -11.31
C PRO A 27 5.89 1.39 -11.43
N PRO A 28 4.75 1.86 -10.92
CA PRO A 28 4.40 3.28 -10.97
C PRO A 28 5.48 4.09 -10.25
N MET A 29 5.90 5.17 -10.91
CA MET A 29 6.87 6.09 -10.31
C MET A 29 6.22 6.80 -9.14
N ARG A 30 6.97 6.93 -8.04
CA ARG A 30 6.56 7.80 -6.93
C ARG A 30 6.32 9.22 -7.46
N PRO A 31 5.12 9.80 -7.25
CA PRO A 31 4.86 11.17 -7.66
C PRO A 31 5.81 12.15 -6.96
N VAL A 32 6.12 13.26 -7.64
CA VAL A 32 6.97 14.31 -7.09
C VAL A 32 6.25 15.01 -5.95
N GLY A 33 6.97 15.32 -4.88
CA GLY A 33 6.46 16.09 -3.74
C GLY A 33 6.02 15.24 -2.55
N ASN A 34 5.10 15.82 -1.78
CA ASN A 34 4.56 15.24 -0.56
C ASN A 34 3.19 14.63 -0.82
N LEU A 35 2.76 13.74 0.08
CA LEU A 35 1.41 13.20 0.05
C LEU A 35 0.37 14.36 0.09
N PRO A 36 -0.58 14.42 -0.86
CA PRO A 36 -1.52 15.52 -0.93
C PRO A 36 -2.41 15.54 0.30
N ARG A 37 -2.74 16.74 0.74
CA ARG A 37 -3.63 16.98 1.88
C ARG A 37 -4.95 17.50 1.37
N MET A 38 -6.02 17.25 2.13
CA MET A 38 -7.31 17.86 1.85
C MET A 38 -7.15 19.39 1.85
N PRO A 39 -7.59 20.08 0.79
CA PRO A 39 -7.70 21.54 0.81
C PRO A 39 -8.61 21.98 1.96
N ALA A 40 -8.28 23.08 2.64
CA ALA A 40 -9.09 23.59 3.75
C ALA A 40 -10.53 23.88 3.30
N GLU A 41 -10.70 24.43 2.10
CA GLU A 41 -11.99 24.70 1.49
C GLU A 41 -12.01 24.25 0.01
N PRO A 42 -12.42 23.00 -0.29
CA PRO A 42 -12.46 22.49 -1.67
C PRO A 42 -13.40 23.29 -2.58
N THR A 43 -14.46 23.89 -2.02
CA THR A 43 -15.43 24.70 -2.76
C THR A 43 -14.88 26.06 -3.20
N ALA A 44 -13.80 26.54 -2.57
CA ALA A 44 -13.19 27.82 -2.89
C ALA A 44 -12.14 27.71 -4.01
N LEU A 45 -11.72 26.50 -4.37
CA LEU A 45 -10.82 26.28 -5.49
C LEU A 45 -11.49 26.70 -6.81
N ASP A 46 -10.75 27.30 -7.73
CA ASP A 46 -11.22 27.41 -9.11
C ASP A 46 -11.18 26.04 -9.81
N ASP A 47 -11.75 25.95 -11.02
CA ASP A 47 -11.86 24.67 -11.74
C ASP A 47 -10.49 24.10 -12.11
N VAL A 48 -9.51 24.95 -12.40
CA VAL A 48 -8.15 24.51 -12.79
C VAL A 48 -7.43 23.93 -11.57
N ALA A 49 -7.51 24.60 -10.42
CA ALA A 49 -6.93 24.17 -9.16
C ALA A 49 -7.60 22.89 -8.64
N LEU A 50 -8.92 22.78 -8.78
CA LEU A 50 -9.67 21.59 -8.39
C LEU A 50 -9.30 20.36 -9.24
N MET A 51 -9.22 20.51 -10.56
CA MET A 51 -8.79 19.43 -11.46
C MET A 51 -7.32 19.06 -11.23
N SER A 52 -6.45 20.04 -10.96
CA SER A 52 -5.04 19.80 -10.65
C SER A 52 -4.87 19.03 -9.34
N ALA A 53 -5.60 19.41 -8.29
CA ALA A 53 -5.59 18.70 -7.01
C ALA A 53 -6.11 17.26 -7.15
N LEU A 54 -7.17 17.06 -7.94
CA LEU A 54 -7.70 15.72 -8.21
C LEU A 54 -6.70 14.86 -8.99
N ALA A 55 -6.02 15.42 -10.00
CA ALA A 55 -4.99 14.72 -10.76
C ALA A 55 -3.80 14.32 -9.87
N GLU A 56 -3.31 15.22 -9.01
CA GLU A 56 -2.24 14.93 -8.06
C GLU A 56 -2.63 13.79 -7.11
N VAL A 57 -3.85 13.84 -6.54
CA VAL A 57 -4.36 12.78 -5.66
C VAL A 57 -4.43 11.44 -6.41
N ASN A 58 -4.90 11.42 -7.65
CA ASN A 58 -4.99 10.19 -8.45
C ASN A 58 -3.61 9.58 -8.73
N SER A 59 -2.60 10.39 -9.07
CA SER A 59 -1.23 9.89 -9.25
C SER A 59 -0.67 9.25 -7.98
N TRP A 60 -0.97 9.83 -6.82
CA TRP A 60 -0.59 9.24 -5.54
C TRP A 60 -1.38 7.99 -5.18
N LEU A 61 -2.66 7.89 -5.55
CA LEU A 61 -3.47 6.69 -5.38
C LEU A 61 -2.90 5.52 -6.18
N GLU A 62 -2.57 5.73 -7.46
CA GLU A 62 -1.97 4.70 -8.33
C GLU A 62 -0.65 4.17 -7.74
N TYR A 63 0.21 5.09 -7.29
CA TYR A 63 1.47 4.71 -6.65
C TYR A 63 1.25 3.94 -5.33
N LEU A 64 0.37 4.44 -4.46
CA LEU A 64 0.13 3.81 -3.16
C LEU A 64 -0.56 2.46 -3.28
N ASP A 65 -1.43 2.25 -4.26
CA ASP A 65 -2.08 0.97 -4.50
C ASP A 65 -1.05 -0.13 -4.78
N VAL A 66 -0.11 0.13 -5.68
CA VAL A 66 1.01 -0.80 -5.95
C VAL A 66 1.95 -0.94 -4.75
N ALA A 67 2.20 0.15 -4.03
CA ALA A 67 3.03 0.11 -2.83
C ALA A 67 2.40 -0.75 -1.71
N VAL A 68 1.07 -0.69 -1.55
CA VAL A 68 0.32 -1.55 -0.62
C VAL A 68 0.42 -3.00 -1.06
N GLY A 69 0.13 -3.32 -2.32
CA GLY A 69 0.24 -4.71 -2.81
C GLY A 69 1.65 -5.29 -2.63
N SER A 70 2.69 -4.47 -2.84
CA SER A 70 4.08 -4.85 -2.59
C SER A 70 4.35 -5.11 -1.10
N ALA A 71 3.80 -4.29 -0.21
CA ALA A 71 3.96 -4.46 1.24
C ALA A 71 3.21 -5.68 1.77
N GLU A 72 2.00 -5.96 1.26
CA GLU A 72 1.24 -7.17 1.60
C GLU A 72 1.99 -8.44 1.20
N GLY A 73 2.59 -8.44 0.02
CA GLY A 73 3.39 -9.57 -0.45
C GLY A 73 4.67 -9.77 0.36
N GLU A 74 5.35 -8.68 0.72
CA GLU A 74 6.51 -8.71 1.63
C GLU A 74 6.13 -9.27 3.00
N HIS A 75 5.08 -8.74 3.62
CA HIS A 75 4.57 -9.21 4.90
C HIS A 75 4.23 -10.70 4.83
N GLY A 76 3.48 -11.13 3.81
CA GLY A 76 3.17 -12.55 3.61
C GLY A 76 4.42 -13.43 3.45
N ALA A 77 5.48 -12.93 2.81
CA ALA A 77 6.76 -13.63 2.72
C ALA A 77 7.45 -13.72 4.09
N ARG A 78 7.49 -12.64 4.87
CA ARG A 78 8.07 -12.63 6.22
C ARG A 78 7.31 -13.51 7.20
N THR A 79 5.97 -13.56 7.13
CA THR A 79 5.16 -14.48 7.94
C THR A 79 5.46 -15.94 7.61
N ARG A 80 5.69 -16.29 6.33
CA ARG A 80 6.11 -17.65 5.94
C ARG A 80 7.50 -17.99 6.46
N ALA A 81 8.45 -17.08 6.31
CA ALA A 81 9.82 -17.25 6.80
C ALA A 81 9.85 -17.41 8.34
N LEU A 82 9.06 -16.63 9.07
CA LEU A 82 8.88 -16.76 10.51
C LEU A 82 8.39 -18.17 10.89
N LYS A 83 7.29 -18.62 10.29
CA LYS A 83 6.74 -19.97 10.55
C LYS A 83 7.75 -21.08 10.26
N ALA A 84 8.51 -20.95 9.18
CA ALA A 84 9.57 -21.91 8.83
C ALA A 84 10.69 -21.92 9.88
N THR A 85 11.06 -20.75 10.40
CA THR A 85 12.11 -20.57 11.42
C THR A 85 11.65 -21.13 12.77
N GLU A 86 10.42 -20.82 13.19
CA GLU A 86 9.80 -21.39 14.40
C GLU A 86 9.74 -22.92 14.32
N ALA A 87 9.28 -23.48 13.20
CA ALA A 87 9.23 -24.93 13.01
C ALA A 87 10.62 -25.58 13.08
N ARG A 88 11.66 -24.91 12.56
CA ARG A 88 13.05 -25.40 12.64
C ARG A 88 13.56 -25.37 14.08
N ALA A 89 13.33 -24.28 14.81
CA ALA A 89 13.75 -24.13 16.20
C ALA A 89 13.07 -25.18 17.10
N VAL A 90 11.76 -25.41 16.93
CA VAL A 90 11.01 -26.45 17.66
C VAL A 90 11.58 -27.85 17.38
N ARG A 91 11.94 -28.16 16.13
CA ARG A 91 12.54 -29.45 15.75
C ARG A 91 13.96 -29.64 16.28
N ALA A 92 14.73 -28.56 16.42
CA ALA A 92 16.10 -28.59 16.91
C ALA A 92 16.17 -28.73 18.44
N SER A 93 15.10 -28.43 19.17
CA SER A 93 15.06 -28.52 20.62
C SER A 93 15.18 -29.97 21.12
N SER A 94 16.06 -30.19 22.09
CA SER A 94 16.24 -31.48 22.77
C SER A 94 15.18 -31.77 23.84
N GLU A 95 14.25 -30.85 24.05
CA GLU A 95 13.21 -31.00 25.06
C GLU A 95 12.27 -32.18 24.78
N LYS A 96 11.74 -32.80 25.83
CA LYS A 96 10.90 -34.00 25.70
C LYS A 96 9.45 -33.68 25.40
N SER A 97 8.92 -32.57 25.90
CA SER A 97 7.54 -32.15 25.68
C SER A 97 7.44 -31.08 24.59
N MET A 98 6.37 -31.10 23.80
CA MET A 98 6.13 -30.08 22.77
C MET A 98 6.05 -28.67 23.36
N ALA A 99 5.37 -28.51 24.49
CA ALA A 99 5.26 -27.21 25.17
C ALA A 99 6.64 -26.65 25.61
N ALA A 100 7.57 -27.52 26.04
CA ALA A 100 8.93 -27.08 26.37
C ALA A 100 9.74 -26.72 25.11
N ARG A 101 9.57 -27.48 24.01
CA ARG A 101 10.21 -27.16 22.72
C ARG A 101 9.77 -25.81 22.18
N GLU A 102 8.48 -25.51 22.24
CA GLU A 102 7.92 -24.22 21.80
C GLU A 102 8.48 -23.06 22.61
N ARG A 103 8.50 -23.17 23.95
CA ARG A 103 9.12 -22.14 24.81
C ARG A 103 10.60 -21.92 24.50
N MET A 104 11.35 -22.99 24.24
CA MET A 104 12.76 -22.87 23.86
C MET A 104 12.93 -22.22 22.48
N ALA A 105 12.03 -22.52 21.53
CA ALA A 105 12.02 -21.88 20.23
C ALA A 105 11.68 -20.38 20.30
N GLU A 106 10.87 -19.94 21.25
CA GLU A 106 10.61 -18.51 21.47
C GLU A 106 11.85 -17.72 21.90
N LEU A 107 12.80 -18.40 22.55
CA LEU A 107 14.07 -17.82 22.97
C LEU A 107 15.16 -17.90 21.89
N ASP A 108 14.89 -18.60 20.78
CA ASP A 108 15.83 -18.71 19.66
C ASP A 108 16.06 -17.35 19.01
N GLU A 109 17.33 -16.96 18.83
CA GLU A 109 17.69 -15.66 18.28
C GLU A 109 17.20 -15.48 16.83
N GLY A 110 17.15 -16.56 16.05
CA GLY A 110 16.63 -16.57 14.68
C GLY A 110 15.12 -16.32 14.66
N VAL A 111 14.37 -16.99 15.53
CA VAL A 111 12.93 -16.75 15.71
C VAL A 111 12.67 -15.30 16.14
N MET A 112 13.39 -14.80 17.14
CA MET A 112 13.24 -13.42 17.61
C MET A 112 13.55 -12.38 16.53
N ARG A 113 14.56 -12.64 15.68
CA ARG A 113 14.87 -11.79 14.54
C ARG A 113 13.77 -11.83 13.48
N ALA A 114 13.29 -13.02 13.13
CA ALA A 114 12.22 -13.20 12.16
C ALA A 114 10.92 -12.53 12.60
N ARG A 115 10.57 -12.60 13.90
CA ARG A 115 9.42 -11.89 14.47
C ARG A 115 9.53 -10.38 14.32
N ARG A 116 10.70 -9.79 14.58
CA ARG A 116 10.91 -8.35 14.39
C ARG A 116 10.77 -7.93 12.91
N GLN A 117 11.30 -8.73 11.99
CA GLN A 117 11.18 -8.44 10.55
C GLN A 117 9.74 -8.54 10.06
N GLU A 118 8.99 -9.53 10.55
CA GLU A 118 7.58 -9.71 10.23
C GLU A 118 6.73 -8.56 10.79
N ALA A 119 6.95 -8.19 12.06
CA ALA A 119 6.28 -7.05 12.68
C ALA A 119 6.54 -5.73 11.92
N PHE A 120 7.78 -5.48 11.51
CA PHE A 120 8.11 -4.31 10.71
C PHE A 120 7.40 -4.30 9.35
N ALA A 121 7.34 -5.45 8.66
CA ALA A 121 6.62 -5.57 7.40
C ALA A 121 5.11 -5.32 7.57
N TYR A 122 4.51 -5.85 8.64
CA TYR A 122 3.12 -5.61 9.01
C TYR A 122 2.84 -4.13 9.32
N GLU A 123 3.70 -3.47 10.10
CA GLU A 123 3.58 -2.04 10.40
C GLU A 123 3.65 -1.20 9.12
N ARG A 124 4.59 -1.50 8.22
CA ARG A 124 4.73 -0.85 6.93
C ARG A 124 3.47 -1.01 6.07
N GLU A 125 2.95 -2.23 5.95
CA GLU A 125 1.69 -2.51 5.25
C GLU A 125 0.53 -1.68 5.83
N THR A 126 0.39 -1.69 7.15
CA THR A 126 -0.68 -0.98 7.87
C THR A 126 -0.62 0.52 7.61
N ILE A 127 0.56 1.13 7.68
CA ILE A 127 0.76 2.56 7.41
C ILE A 127 0.35 2.89 5.97
N LEU A 128 0.78 2.09 4.99
CA LEU A 128 0.47 2.33 3.59
C LEU A 128 -1.04 2.23 3.32
N LYS A 129 -1.72 1.22 3.87
CA LYS A 129 -3.19 1.08 3.79
C LYS A 129 -3.91 2.29 4.39
N ALA A 130 -3.46 2.78 5.54
CA ALA A 130 -4.04 3.96 6.16
C ALA A 130 -3.86 5.22 5.29
N ARG A 131 -2.72 5.36 4.59
CA ARG A 131 -2.50 6.47 3.65
C ARG A 131 -3.34 6.36 2.40
N LEU A 132 -3.46 5.17 1.81
CA LEU A 132 -4.32 4.91 0.65
C LEU A 132 -5.77 5.30 0.97
N SER A 133 -6.32 4.77 2.07
CA SER A 133 -7.68 5.10 2.53
C SER A 133 -7.88 6.59 2.85
N GLY A 134 -6.83 7.28 3.33
CA GLY A 134 -6.83 8.73 3.48
C GLY A 134 -7.01 9.47 2.16
N LEU A 135 -6.26 9.07 1.13
CA LEU A 135 -6.35 9.67 -0.20
C LEU A 135 -7.65 9.34 -0.94
N GLU A 136 -8.18 8.12 -0.80
CA GLU A 136 -9.46 7.75 -1.41
C GLU A 136 -10.59 8.66 -0.91
N ARG A 137 -10.57 9.01 0.38
CA ARG A 137 -11.52 9.98 0.95
C ARG A 137 -11.35 11.37 0.35
N ILE A 138 -10.12 11.83 0.14
CA ILE A 138 -9.84 13.13 -0.50
C ILE A 138 -10.33 13.12 -1.95
N ALA A 139 -9.98 12.08 -2.72
CA ALA A 139 -10.41 11.90 -4.10
C ALA A 139 -11.94 11.90 -4.21
N SER A 140 -12.64 11.22 -3.30
CA SER A 140 -14.11 11.20 -3.25
C SER A 140 -14.71 12.59 -3.07
N VAL A 141 -14.16 13.42 -2.19
CA VAL A 141 -14.63 14.80 -2.00
C VAL A 141 -14.35 15.66 -3.22
N LEU A 142 -13.12 15.64 -3.75
CA LEU A 142 -12.74 16.42 -4.93
C LEU A 142 -13.55 16.03 -6.17
N SER A 143 -13.73 14.72 -6.40
CA SER A 143 -14.52 14.19 -7.52
C SER A 143 -16.00 14.61 -7.45
N ARG A 144 -16.60 14.60 -6.25
CA ARG A 144 -17.96 15.11 -6.04
C ARG A 144 -18.07 16.59 -6.38
N GLU A 145 -17.08 17.39 -5.99
CA GLU A 145 -17.07 18.82 -6.27
C GLU A 145 -16.93 19.10 -7.79
N VAL A 146 -16.05 18.37 -8.49
CA VAL A 146 -15.92 18.44 -9.96
C VAL A 146 -17.26 18.09 -10.63
N THR A 147 -17.90 17.01 -10.17
CA THR A 147 -19.18 16.55 -10.71
C THR A 147 -20.29 17.58 -10.47
N ARG A 148 -20.34 18.18 -9.28
CA ARG A 148 -21.32 19.21 -8.91
C ARG A 148 -21.23 20.41 -9.85
N ARG A 149 -20.02 20.92 -10.10
CA ARG A 149 -19.79 22.07 -11.00
C ARG A 149 -20.11 21.75 -12.45
N SER A 150 -19.71 20.57 -12.91
CA SER A 150 -19.99 20.11 -14.28
C SER A 150 -21.49 20.00 -14.55
N ALA A 151 -22.27 19.51 -13.58
CA ALA A 151 -23.72 19.44 -13.68
C ALA A 151 -24.37 20.84 -13.75
N HIS A 152 -23.90 21.80 -12.94
CA HIS A 152 -24.41 23.18 -12.97
C HIS A 152 -24.09 23.89 -14.29
N ALA A 153 -22.87 23.71 -14.81
CA ALA A 153 -22.47 24.24 -16.11
C ALA A 153 -23.30 23.63 -17.27
N GLY A 154 -23.65 22.35 -17.19
CA GLY A 154 -24.55 21.68 -18.14
C GLY A 154 -25.98 22.21 -18.10
N ALA A 155 -26.54 22.42 -16.90
CA ALA A 155 -27.90 22.93 -16.70
C ALA A 155 -28.08 24.35 -17.28
N LEU A 156 -27.11 25.24 -17.05
CA LEU A 156 -27.14 26.61 -17.58
C LEU A 156 -27.12 26.65 -19.12
N ARG A 157 -26.38 25.74 -19.77
CA ARG A 157 -26.35 25.61 -21.23
C ARG A 157 -27.69 25.16 -21.80
N HIS A 158 -28.39 24.24 -21.12
CA HIS A 158 -29.71 23.78 -21.54
C HIS A 158 -30.81 24.85 -21.38
N VAL A 159 -30.73 25.71 -20.36
CA VAL A 159 -31.69 26.81 -20.16
C VAL A 159 -31.49 27.89 -21.21
N GLY A 160 -30.24 28.28 -21.51
CA GLY A 160 -29.94 29.25 -22.57
C GLY A 160 -30.45 28.81 -23.95
N ALA A 161 -30.28 27.54 -24.29
CA ALA A 161 -30.76 26.98 -25.56
C ALA A 161 -32.29 26.93 -25.70
N ARG A 162 -33.04 26.88 -24.59
CA ARG A 162 -34.52 26.92 -24.60
C ARG A 162 -35.10 28.34 -24.63
N MET A 163 -34.33 29.35 -24.24
CA MET A 163 -34.79 30.75 -24.28
C MET A 163 -34.56 31.42 -25.63
N THR A 164 -33.74 30.82 -26.50
CA THR A 164 -33.43 31.32 -27.85
C THR A 164 -34.17 30.58 -28.97
N ALA A 165 -35.09 29.69 -28.63
CA ALA A 165 -35.96 28.95 -29.56
C ALA A 165 -37.41 29.39 -29.38
#